data_AF-F3FBZ0-F1
#
_entry.id   AF-F3FBZ0-F1
#
_cell.length_a   1.000
_cell.length_b   1.000
_cell.length_c   1.000
_cell.angle_alpha   90.00
_cell.angle_beta   90.00
_cell.angle_gamma   90.00
#
_symmetry.space_group_name_H-M   'P 1'
#
loop_
_entity.id
_entity.type
_entity.pdbx_description
1 polymer ?
#
loop_
_entity_poly.entity_id
_entity_poly.type
_entity_poly.pdbx_seq_one_letter_code
_entity_poly.pdbx_strand_id
1 'polypeptide(L)'
;VGKEASLDQVWRHREFLLKKLSKTNSPYAMVGYAWKLEYGKRKGFHYHLMLFLDGSKVMRHVAIGKSIGEIWVNEITEGAGSYWNCTGKEFYYKSCGVGEVDYYDAPKIQAVKDAAAYLVKIDRWITTLVPKGMRCFGKGVVKKVEGTALGRPRAKMYQAQSLVR
;
A
#
# COMPACT_ATOMS: atom_id res chain seq x y z
N VAL A 1 -15.89 26.12 -9.38
CA VAL A 1 -15.11 25.73 -8.18
C VAL A 1 -15.65 24.39 -7.71
N GLY A 2 -14.88 23.30 -7.89
CA GLY A 2 -15.32 21.97 -7.48
C GLY A 2 -15.54 21.93 -5.97
N LYS A 3 -16.69 21.42 -5.51
CA LYS A 3 -16.95 21.22 -4.09
C LYS A 3 -15.89 20.25 -3.56
N GLU A 4 -15.15 20.68 -2.56
CA GLU A 4 -14.24 19.82 -1.80
C GLU A 4 -15.06 18.72 -1.11
N ALA A 5 -14.59 17.47 -1.18
CA ALA A 5 -15.29 16.35 -0.56
C ALA A 5 -15.32 16.52 0.96
N SER A 6 -16.45 16.19 1.60
CA SER A 6 -16.55 16.21 3.06
C SER A 6 -15.67 15.11 3.68
N LEU A 7 -15.24 15.32 4.91
CA LEU A 7 -14.41 14.34 5.62
C LEU A 7 -15.11 12.97 5.73
N ASP A 8 -16.43 12.96 5.91
CA ASP A 8 -17.24 11.73 5.95
C ASP A 8 -17.25 11.01 4.59
N GLN A 9 -17.35 11.75 3.48
CA GLN A 9 -17.24 11.18 2.14
C GLN A 9 -15.87 10.54 1.93
N VAL A 10 -14.80 11.27 2.25
CA VAL A 10 -13.41 10.79 2.15
C VAL A 10 -13.19 9.53 2.99
N TRP A 11 -13.79 9.47 4.19
CA TRP A 11 -13.73 8.29 5.05
C TRP A 11 -14.46 7.10 4.45
N ARG A 12 -15.70 7.29 3.97
CA ARG A 12 -16.50 6.24 3.32
C ARG A 12 -15.84 5.70 2.05
N HIS A 13 -15.25 6.56 1.22
CA HIS A 13 -14.53 6.15 0.02
C HIS A 13 -13.39 5.18 0.35
N ARG A 14 -12.57 5.48 1.37
CA ARG A 14 -11.51 4.58 1.83
C ARG A 14 -12.07 3.24 2.31
N GLU A 15 -13.10 3.26 3.15
CA GLU A 15 -13.72 2.04 3.67
C GLU A 15 -14.26 1.15 2.55
N PHE A 16 -14.93 1.73 1.55
CA PHE A 16 -15.42 0.98 0.39
C PHE A 16 -14.30 0.38 -0.45
N LEU A 17 -13.23 1.14 -0.72
CA LEU A 17 -12.08 0.61 -1.43
C LEU A 17 -11.46 -0.56 -0.66
N LEU A 18 -11.12 -0.38 0.61
CA LEU A 18 -10.49 -1.42 1.43
C LEU A 18 -11.38 -2.65 1.56
N LYS A 19 -12.69 -2.48 1.76
CA LYS A 19 -13.66 -3.58 1.80
C LYS A 19 -13.72 -4.34 0.48
N LYS A 20 -13.69 -3.65 -0.66
CA LYS A 20 -13.68 -4.28 -2.00
C LYS A 20 -12.39 -5.08 -2.21
N LEU A 21 -11.24 -4.53 -1.85
CA LEU A 21 -9.94 -5.20 -1.99
C LEU A 21 -9.77 -6.40 -1.03
N SER A 22 -10.38 -6.34 0.17
CA SER A 22 -10.24 -7.36 1.23
C SER A 22 -11.19 -8.55 1.10
N LYS A 23 -12.06 -8.61 0.08
CA LYS A 23 -12.99 -9.74 -0.10
C LYS A 23 -12.20 -11.04 -0.30
N THR A 24 -12.70 -12.16 0.24
CA THR A 24 -12.05 -13.48 0.12
C THR A 24 -11.76 -13.88 -1.33
N ASN A 25 -12.67 -13.57 -2.25
CA ASN A 25 -12.53 -13.86 -3.69
C ASN A 25 -12.03 -12.66 -4.50
N SER A 26 -11.38 -11.69 -3.85
CA SER A 26 -10.79 -10.54 -4.52
C SER A 26 -9.65 -10.98 -5.43
N PRO A 27 -9.60 -10.52 -6.70
CA PRO A 27 -8.53 -10.87 -7.63
C PRO A 27 -7.18 -10.25 -7.24
N TYR A 28 -7.16 -9.38 -6.23
CA TYR A 28 -5.96 -8.67 -5.79
C TYR A 28 -5.12 -9.45 -4.79
N ALA A 29 -5.66 -10.54 -4.20
CA ALA A 29 -4.97 -11.34 -3.18
C ALA A 29 -4.30 -10.49 -2.09
N MET A 30 -5.00 -9.46 -1.61
CA MET A 30 -4.45 -8.52 -0.62
C MET A 30 -4.27 -9.21 0.73
N VAL A 31 -3.05 -9.19 1.26
CA VAL A 31 -2.68 -9.80 2.54
C VAL A 31 -2.51 -8.77 3.66
N GLY A 32 -2.37 -7.50 3.31
CA GLY A 32 -2.26 -6.42 4.27
C GLY A 32 -2.27 -5.04 3.62
N TYR A 33 -2.40 -4.00 4.45
CA TYR A 33 -2.33 -2.61 4.00
C TYR A 33 -1.97 -1.67 5.15
N ALA A 34 -1.50 -0.48 4.81
CA ALA A 34 -1.38 0.68 5.69
C ALA A 34 -1.85 1.94 4.96
N TRP A 35 -2.46 2.87 5.67
CA TRP A 35 -2.93 4.14 5.09
C TRP A 35 -2.71 5.30 6.03
N LYS A 36 -2.54 6.48 5.43
CA LYS A 36 -2.55 7.77 6.13
C LYS A 36 -3.41 8.76 5.36
N LEU A 37 -4.25 9.49 6.08
CA LEU A 37 -4.99 10.64 5.58
C LEU A 37 -4.16 11.91 5.79
N GLU A 38 -4.03 12.70 4.73
CA GLU A 38 -3.35 13.99 4.73
C GLU A 38 -4.25 15.08 4.15
N TYR A 39 -3.91 16.33 4.45
CA TYR A 39 -4.54 17.50 3.87
C TYR A 39 -3.51 18.47 3.28
N GLY A 40 -3.55 18.64 1.96
CA GLY A 40 -2.72 19.62 1.27
C GLY A 40 -3.55 20.82 0.84
N LYS A 41 -3.15 22.05 1.17
CA LYS A 41 -3.88 23.29 0.79
C LYS A 41 -4.30 23.37 -0.69
N ARG A 42 -3.51 22.77 -1.60
CA ARG A 42 -3.83 22.69 -3.03
C ARG A 42 -4.47 21.37 -3.48
N LYS A 43 -4.21 20.27 -2.77
CA LYS A 43 -4.67 18.91 -3.13
C LYS A 43 -5.97 18.51 -2.43
N GLY A 44 -6.36 19.22 -1.37
CA GLY A 44 -7.39 18.82 -0.43
C GLY A 44 -7.01 17.55 0.34
N PHE A 45 -8.03 16.82 0.79
CA PHE A 45 -7.87 15.51 1.41
C PHE A 45 -7.32 14.48 0.44
N HIS A 46 -6.31 13.73 0.88
CA HIS A 46 -5.75 12.64 0.10
C HIS A 46 -5.20 11.54 1.01
N TYR A 47 -5.28 10.30 0.52
CA TYR A 47 -4.68 9.16 1.20
C TYR A 47 -3.35 8.80 0.58
N HIS A 48 -2.36 8.56 1.43
CA HIS A 48 -1.27 7.68 1.08
C HIS A 48 -1.67 6.25 1.47
N LEU A 49 -1.54 5.31 0.54
CA LEU A 49 -1.96 3.93 0.72
C LEU A 49 -0.81 2.99 0.31
N MET A 50 -0.43 2.09 1.21
CA MET A 50 0.47 0.97 0.95
C MET A 50 -0.33 -0.32 0.98
N LEU A 51 -0.24 -1.11 -0.08
CA LEU A 51 -0.93 -2.39 -0.22
C LEU A 51 0.10 -3.51 -0.32
N PHE A 52 -0.12 -4.58 0.43
CA PHE A 52 0.69 -5.79 0.39
C PHE A 52 -0.15 -6.91 -0.20
N LEU A 53 0.35 -7.51 -1.29
CA LEU A 53 -0.34 -8.54 -2.05
C LEU A 53 0.45 -9.85 -1.99
N ASP A 54 -0.25 -10.97 -2.08
CA ASP A 54 0.38 -12.30 -2.17
C ASP A 54 0.99 -12.51 -3.56
N GLY A 55 2.30 -12.28 -3.66
CA GLY A 55 3.06 -12.45 -4.91
C GLY A 55 2.96 -13.87 -5.50
N SER A 56 2.64 -14.90 -4.71
CA SER A 56 2.45 -16.25 -5.24
C SER A 56 1.15 -16.42 -6.06
N LYS A 57 0.17 -15.52 -5.85
CA LYS A 57 -1.14 -15.55 -6.50
C LYS A 57 -1.29 -14.48 -7.57
N VAL A 58 -0.66 -13.33 -7.36
CA VAL A 58 -0.77 -12.19 -8.28
C VAL A 58 0.60 -11.71 -8.72
N MET A 59 0.74 -11.57 -10.03
CA MET A 59 1.90 -10.97 -10.68
C MET A 59 1.46 -9.71 -11.41
N ARG A 60 2.40 -8.88 -11.87
CA ARG A 60 2.14 -7.60 -12.59
C ARG A 60 1.60 -6.48 -11.69
N HIS A 61 2.31 -6.22 -10.60
CA HIS A 61 2.07 -5.13 -9.65
C HIS A 61 1.76 -3.75 -10.29
N VAL A 62 2.36 -3.41 -11.45
CA VAL A 62 2.05 -2.18 -12.21
C VAL A 62 0.59 -2.15 -12.68
N ALA A 63 0.13 -3.22 -13.34
CA ALA A 63 -1.22 -3.32 -13.85
C ALA A 63 -2.25 -3.36 -12.71
N ILE A 64 -1.93 -4.06 -11.62
CA ILE A 64 -2.77 -4.09 -10.42
C ILE A 64 -2.90 -2.68 -9.82
N GLY A 65 -1.79 -1.96 -9.65
CA GLY A 65 -1.82 -0.59 -9.13
C GLY A 65 -2.65 0.35 -10.00
N LYS A 66 -2.59 0.19 -11.33
CA LYS A 66 -3.44 0.94 -12.27
C LYS A 66 -4.92 0.57 -12.10
N SER A 67 -5.26 -0.72 -12.08
CA SER A 67 -6.62 -1.21 -11.89
C SER A 67 -7.26 -0.67 -10.60
N ILE A 68 -6.52 -0.69 -9.49
CA ILE A 68 -6.99 -0.15 -8.21
C ILE A 68 -7.21 1.37 -8.28
N GLY A 69 -6.33 2.10 -8.97
CA GLY A 69 -6.49 3.53 -9.22
C GLY A 69 -7.72 3.85 -10.07
N GLU A 70 -8.01 3.03 -11.08
CA GLU A 70 -9.20 3.17 -11.92
C GLU A 70 -10.48 2.88 -11.15
N ILE A 71 -10.49 1.86 -10.28
CA ILE A 71 -11.61 1.61 -9.35
C ILE A 71 -11.82 2.83 -8.45
N TRP A 72 -10.74 3.40 -7.91
CA TRP A 72 -10.82 4.59 -7.05
C TRP A 72 -11.50 5.75 -7.77
N VAL A 73 -11.07 6.07 -8.99
CA VAL A 73 -11.62 7.19 -9.76
C VAL A 73 -13.04 6.89 -10.22
N ASN A 74 -13.25 5.77 -10.91
CA ASN A 74 -14.48 5.55 -11.67
C ASN A 74 -15.62 5.01 -10.80
N GLU A 75 -15.32 4.19 -9.79
CA GLU A 75 -16.35 3.52 -8.99
C GLU A 75 -16.50 4.08 -7.58
N ILE A 76 -15.39 4.40 -6.91
CA ILE A 76 -15.43 4.81 -5.50
C ILE A 76 -15.72 6.29 -5.35
N THR A 77 -15.11 7.11 -6.21
CA THR A 77 -15.23 8.58 -6.16
C THR A 77 -16.04 9.16 -7.30
N GLU A 78 -16.55 8.32 -8.21
CA GLU A 78 -17.42 8.70 -9.33
C GLU A 78 -16.86 9.87 -10.16
N GLY A 79 -15.55 9.85 -10.40
CA GLY A 79 -14.80 10.86 -11.17
C GLY A 79 -14.33 12.07 -10.35
N ALA A 80 -14.73 12.20 -9.08
CA ALA A 80 -14.30 13.31 -8.23
C ALA A 80 -12.87 13.15 -7.71
N GLY A 81 -12.37 11.92 -7.61
CA GLY A 81 -11.04 11.61 -7.12
C GLY A 81 -9.98 11.50 -8.23
N SER A 82 -8.73 11.48 -7.81
CA SER A 82 -7.59 11.12 -8.66
C SER A 82 -6.65 10.18 -7.90
N TYR A 83 -5.71 9.54 -8.60
CA TYR A 83 -4.71 8.66 -7.99
C TYR A 83 -3.32 8.93 -8.54
N TRP A 84 -2.31 8.59 -7.73
CA TRP A 84 -0.92 8.52 -8.17
C TRP A 84 -0.39 7.12 -7.92
N ASN A 85 -0.23 6.34 -8.99
CA ASN A 85 0.40 5.03 -8.89
C ASN A 85 1.93 5.22 -8.83
N CYS A 86 2.53 4.79 -7.71
CA CYS A 86 3.98 4.78 -7.52
C CYS A 86 4.66 3.61 -8.25
N THR A 87 3.89 2.59 -8.62
CA THR A 87 4.38 1.40 -9.31
C THR A 87 4.67 1.68 -10.79
N GLY A 88 5.76 1.14 -11.33
CA GLY A 88 6.22 1.43 -12.71
C GLY A 88 6.90 2.79 -12.84
N LYS A 89 7.27 3.40 -11.71
CA LYS A 89 7.98 4.69 -11.61
C LYS A 89 9.24 4.55 -10.77
N GLU A 90 9.90 3.40 -10.86
CA GLU A 90 11.07 3.03 -10.06
C GLU A 90 12.16 4.10 -10.16
N PHE A 91 12.37 4.66 -11.35
CA PHE A 91 13.34 5.72 -11.64
C PHE A 91 13.14 7.03 -10.84
N TYR A 92 11.94 7.28 -10.32
CA TYR A 92 11.66 8.49 -9.54
C TYR A 92 12.09 8.37 -8.07
N TYR A 93 12.44 7.16 -7.60
CA TYR A 93 12.72 6.89 -6.20
C TYR A 93 14.17 6.43 -6.02
N LYS A 94 14.91 7.14 -5.17
CA LYS A 94 16.27 6.74 -4.77
C LYS A 94 16.31 5.34 -4.15
N SER A 95 15.26 5.00 -3.42
CA SER A 95 15.06 3.68 -2.79
C SER A 95 13.63 3.23 -3.12
N CYS A 96 13.49 2.25 -4.02
CA CYS A 96 12.20 1.83 -4.53
C CYS A 96 11.68 0.58 -3.80
N GLY A 97 10.80 0.78 -2.82
CA GLY A 97 10.12 -0.29 -2.09
C GLY A 97 8.90 -0.88 -2.82
N VAL A 98 8.68 -0.53 -4.09
CA VAL A 98 7.50 -0.98 -4.85
C VAL A 98 7.83 -2.22 -5.69
N GLY A 99 6.87 -3.12 -5.84
CA GLY A 99 6.99 -4.32 -6.65
C GLY A 99 7.25 -5.58 -5.84
N GLU A 100 7.85 -6.58 -6.48
CA GLU A 100 8.13 -7.85 -5.84
C GLU A 100 9.20 -7.67 -4.75
N VAL A 101 8.98 -8.32 -3.61
CA VAL A 101 9.87 -8.27 -2.46
C VAL A 101 10.18 -9.70 -2.04
N ASP A 102 11.41 -10.13 -2.31
CA ASP A 102 11.92 -11.41 -1.84
C ASP A 102 12.40 -11.30 -0.38
N TYR A 103 12.27 -12.39 0.38
CA TYR A 103 12.73 -12.46 1.76
C TYR A 103 14.24 -12.24 1.92
N TYR A 104 15.04 -12.67 0.94
CA TYR A 104 16.49 -12.54 0.96
C TYR A 104 16.98 -11.21 0.39
N ASP A 105 16.10 -10.40 -0.21
CA ASP A 105 16.40 -9.08 -0.73
C ASP A 105 16.34 -8.03 0.39
N ALA A 106 17.38 -8.02 1.23
CA ALA A 106 17.51 -7.07 2.32
C ALA A 106 17.46 -5.59 1.86
N PRO A 107 18.11 -5.19 0.75
CA PRO A 107 17.96 -3.83 0.19
C PRO A 107 16.50 -3.47 -0.13
N LYS A 108 15.75 -4.38 -0.77
CA LYS A 108 14.34 -4.14 -1.09
C LYS A 108 13.46 -4.04 0.14
N ILE A 109 13.69 -4.91 1.13
CA ILE A 109 12.99 -4.84 2.42
C ILE A 109 13.26 -3.51 3.12
N GLN A 110 14.50 -3.01 3.07
CA GLN A 110 14.83 -1.69 3.62
C GLN A 110 14.11 -0.57 2.86
N ALA A 111 14.06 -0.63 1.53
CA ALA A 111 13.33 0.32 0.71
C ALA A 111 11.83 0.37 1.03
N VAL A 112 11.21 -0.78 1.33
CA VAL A 112 9.82 -0.86 1.81
C VAL A 112 9.67 -0.18 3.18
N LYS A 113 10.61 -0.39 4.10
CA LYS A 113 10.60 0.26 5.42
C LYS A 113 10.76 1.77 5.30
N ASP A 114 11.66 2.24 4.43
CA ASP A 114 11.86 3.66 4.17
C ASP A 114 10.59 4.31 3.59
N ALA A 115 9.92 3.62 2.66
CA ALA A 115 8.63 4.06 2.13
C ALA A 115 7.53 4.09 3.21
N ALA A 116 7.51 3.11 4.12
CA ALA A 116 6.58 3.10 5.25
C ALA A 116 6.89 4.20 6.28
N ALA A 117 8.15 4.54 6.50
CA ALA A 117 8.53 5.69 7.32
C ALA A 117 8.09 7.01 6.67
N TYR A 118 8.21 7.12 5.34
CA TYR A 118 7.71 8.26 4.61
C TYR A 118 6.18 8.39 4.69
N LEU A 119 5.45 7.26 4.69
CA LEU A 119 4.00 7.21 4.86
C LEU A 119 3.54 7.92 6.15
N VAL A 120 4.34 7.88 7.22
CA VAL A 120 3.99 8.45 8.53
C VAL A 120 4.65 9.80 8.81
N LYS A 121 5.23 10.45 7.80
CA LYS A 121 5.80 11.80 7.94
C LYS A 121 4.79 12.76 8.54
N ILE A 122 5.20 13.72 9.38
CA ILE A 122 4.25 14.61 10.06
C ILE A 122 3.46 15.45 9.05
N ASP A 123 2.12 15.48 9.21
CA ASP A 123 1.22 16.43 8.53
C ASP A 123 0.67 17.41 9.56
N ARG A 124 0.96 18.71 9.36
CA ARG A 124 0.57 19.80 10.27
C ARG A 124 -0.87 20.31 10.08
N TRP A 125 -1.49 20.06 8.93
CA TRP A 125 -2.80 20.63 8.59
C TRP A 125 -3.94 19.67 8.90
N ILE A 126 -3.72 18.37 8.74
CA ILE A 126 -4.77 17.39 8.99
C ILE A 126 -5.27 17.41 10.44
N THR A 127 -4.38 17.70 11.40
CA THR A 127 -4.71 17.76 12.83
C THR A 127 -5.68 18.87 13.20
N THR A 128 -5.77 19.94 12.40
CA THR A 128 -6.74 21.04 12.64
C THR A 128 -8.08 20.78 11.98
N LEU A 129 -8.13 19.91 10.97
CA LEU A 129 -9.32 19.67 10.15
C LEU A 129 -10.09 18.42 10.56
N VAL A 130 -9.41 17.47 11.21
CA VAL A 130 -10.01 16.21 11.63
C VAL A 130 -10.50 16.33 13.09
N PRO A 131 -11.80 16.06 13.37
CA PRO A 131 -12.33 16.07 14.72
C PRO A 131 -11.56 15.16 15.68
N LYS A 132 -11.52 15.53 16.96
CA LYS A 132 -10.95 14.69 18.02
C LYS A 132 -11.62 13.30 17.99
N GLY A 133 -10.78 12.26 17.99
CA GLY A 133 -11.22 10.86 17.97
C GLY A 133 -11.22 10.19 16.60
N MET A 134 -11.13 10.95 15.50
CA MET A 134 -10.98 10.35 14.17
C MET A 134 -9.50 10.02 13.88
N ARG A 135 -9.28 8.82 13.34
CA ARG A 135 -7.94 8.33 13.02
C ARG A 135 -7.49 8.86 11.66
N CYS A 136 -6.32 9.49 11.62
CA CYS A 136 -5.64 9.88 10.38
C CYS A 136 -4.65 8.81 9.88
N PHE A 137 -4.45 7.75 10.65
CA PHE A 137 -3.57 6.64 10.29
C PHE A 137 -4.19 5.30 10.71
N GLY A 138 -4.03 4.29 9.86
CA GLY A 138 -4.51 2.94 10.12
C GLY A 138 -3.75 1.89 9.32
N LYS A 139 -3.91 0.64 9.73
CA LYS A 139 -3.36 -0.52 9.06
C LYS A 139 -4.28 -1.71 9.20
N GLY A 140 -4.22 -2.63 8.25
CA GLY A 140 -4.89 -3.92 8.34
C GLY A 140 -4.31 -4.77 9.48
N VAL A 141 -5.13 -5.69 9.99
CA VAL A 141 -4.67 -6.75 10.90
C VAL A 141 -4.31 -7.95 10.04
N VAL A 142 -3.03 -8.30 10.02
CA VAL A 142 -2.58 -9.55 9.40
C VAL A 142 -2.87 -10.67 10.40
N LYS A 143 -3.77 -11.58 10.05
CA LYS A 143 -4.00 -12.77 10.88
C LYS A 143 -2.74 -13.63 10.84
N LYS A 144 -2.24 -14.00 12.02
CA LYS A 144 -1.13 -14.96 12.12
C LYS A 144 -1.64 -16.28 11.54
N VAL A 145 -0.92 -16.84 10.58
CA VAL A 145 -1.23 -18.19 10.10
C VAL A 145 -0.85 -19.14 11.23
N GLU A 146 -1.86 -19.72 11.89
CA GLU A 146 -1.66 -20.79 12.87
C GLU A 146 -1.47 -22.11 12.11
N GLY A 147 -0.35 -22.79 12.35
CA GLY A 147 -0.02 -24.06 11.69
C GLY A 147 1.47 -24.24 11.41
N THR A 148 1.86 -25.45 11.02
CA THR A 148 3.20 -25.78 10.52
C THR A 148 3.46 -25.00 9.23
N ALA A 149 4.61 -24.33 9.12
CA ALA A 149 4.98 -23.61 7.91
C ALA A 149 5.09 -24.61 6.73
N LEU A 150 4.07 -24.64 5.86
CA LEU A 150 3.98 -25.56 4.72
C LEU A 150 4.97 -25.24 3.58
N GLY A 151 5.70 -24.13 3.69
CA GLY A 151 6.65 -23.68 2.67
C GLY A 151 8.05 -24.29 2.84
N ARG A 152 8.85 -24.26 1.76
CA ARG A 152 10.27 -24.63 1.79
C ARG A 152 10.96 -23.94 2.99
N PRO A 153 11.73 -24.67 3.82
CA PRO A 153 12.49 -24.08 4.90
C PRO A 153 13.39 -22.94 4.37
N ARG A 154 13.30 -21.77 5.00
CA ARG A 154 14.16 -20.61 4.67
C ARG A 154 15.57 -20.84 5.22
N ALA A 155 16.32 -21.74 4.60
CA ALA A 155 17.74 -21.94 4.87
C ALA A 155 18.57 -21.14 3.84
N LYS A 156 19.51 -20.31 4.31
CA LYS A 156 20.55 -19.73 3.44
C LYS A 156 21.39 -20.88 2.88
N MET A 157 21.29 -21.20 1.59
CA MET A 157 22.28 -22.07 0.96
C MET A 157 23.56 -21.24 0.84
N TYR A 158 24.53 -21.49 1.72
CA TYR A 158 25.92 -21.12 1.47
C TYR A 158 26.31 -21.85 0.18
N GLN A 159 26.49 -21.13 -0.92
CA GLN A 159 27.24 -21.68 -2.04
C GLN A 159 28.67 -21.85 -1.52
N ALA A 160 29.02 -23.08 -1.15
CA ALA A 160 30.40 -23.45 -1.00
C ALA A 160 31.04 -23.18 -2.37
N GLN A 161 31.89 -22.16 -2.45
CA GLN A 161 32.80 -22.00 -3.58
C GLN A 161 33.56 -23.31 -3.68
N SER A 162 33.32 -24.04 -4.76
CA SER A 162 34.17 -25.14 -5.17
C SER A 162 35.56 -24.56 -5.43
N LEU A 163 36.45 -24.68 -4.46
CA LEU A 163 37.88 -24.68 -4.67
C LEU A 163 38.19 -25.87 -5.59
N VAL A 164 38.29 -25.59 -6.89
CA VAL A 164 38.99 -26.48 -7.81
C VAL A 164 40.38 -25.87 -7.98
N ARG A 165 41.37 -26.71 -7.68
CA ARG A 165 42.81 -26.47 -7.73
C ARG A 165 43.28 -26.00 -9.10
#